data_AF-A0A1V4IXJ8-F1
#
_entry.id   AF-A0A1V4IXJ8-F1
#
_cell.length_a   1.000
_cell.length_b   1.000
_cell.length_c   1.000
_cell.angle_alpha   90.00
_cell.angle_beta   90.00
_cell.angle_gamma   90.00
#
_symmetry.space_group_name_H-M   'P 1'
#
loop_
_entity.id
_entity.type
_entity.pdbx_description
1 polymer ?
#
loop_
_entity_poly.entity_id
_entity_poly.type
_entity_poly.pdbx_seq_one_letter_code
_entity_poly.pdbx_strand_id
1 'polypeptide(L)' 'MKNTKTFIEGLDNEANYAISKADFIAKMYIALKEAAETECWIILLEKSGYIEVNKCDIKNKCL' A
#
# COMPACT_ATOMS: atom_id res chain seq x y z
N MET A 1 8.31 2.90 6.12
CA MET A 1 6.88 2.55 6.24
C MET A 1 5.94 3.74 6.44
N LYS A 2 6.20 4.71 7.34
CA LYS A 2 5.27 5.86 7.49
C LYS A 2 5.10 6.65 6.19
N ASN A 3 6.18 6.84 5.43
CA ASN A 3 6.15 7.61 4.18
C ASN A 3 5.47 6.86 3.03
N THR A 4 5.60 5.53 2.95
CA THR A 4 5.02 4.73 1.85
C THR A 4 3.51 4.68 1.95
N LYS A 5 2.96 4.56 3.15
CA LYS A 5 1.50 4.63 3.37
C LYS A 5 0.92 5.98 2.92
N THR A 6 1.49 7.09 3.38
CA THR A 6 1.03 8.43 3.01
C THR A 6 1.21 8.71 1.51
N PHE A 7 2.23 8.11 0.89
CA PHE A 7 2.45 8.19 -0.56
C PHE A 7 1.38 7.45 -1.37
N ILE A 8 1.02 6.22 -0.97
CA ILE A 8 -0.07 5.45 -1.59
C ILE A 8 -1.41 6.20 -1.45
N GLU A 9 -1.74 6.69 -0.25
CA GLU A 9 -2.95 7.49 -0.02
C GLU A 9 -2.95 8.79 -0.86
N GLY A 10 -1.78 9.41 -1.07
CA GLY A 10 -1.63 10.56 -1.96
C GLY A 10 -1.89 10.23 -3.43
N LEU A 11 -1.35 9.12 -3.92
CA LEU A 11 -1.55 8.65 -5.29
C LEU A 11 -3.00 8.29 -5.59
N ASP A 12 -3.70 7.68 -4.64
CA ASP A 12 -5.13 7.36 -4.77
C ASP A 12 -5.98 8.62 -4.91
N ASN A 13 -5.69 9.63 -4.09
CA ASN A 13 -6.34 10.94 -4.18
C ASN A 13 -6.04 11.64 -5.50
N GLU A 14 -4.78 11.61 -5.97
CA GLU A 14 -4.41 12.22 -7.25
C GLU A 14 -5.01 11.50 -8.45
N ALA A 15 -5.15 10.17 -8.39
CA ALA A 15 -5.76 9.39 -9.46
C ALA A 15 -7.22 9.81 -9.67
N ASN A 16 -7.95 10.15 -8.62
CA ASN A 16 -9.33 10.63 -8.75
C ASN A 16 -9.47 11.94 -9.56
N TYR A 17 -8.39 12.70 -9.70
CA TYR A 17 -8.32 13.90 -10.54
C TYR A 17 -7.55 13.67 -11.86
N ALA A 18 -7.31 12.42 -12.24
CA ALA A 18 -6.58 12.08 -13.45
C ALA A 18 -7.26 12.62 -14.71
N ILE A 19 -6.44 13.16 -15.62
CA ILE A 19 -6.90 13.80 -16.86
C ILE A 19 -7.41 12.76 -17.87
N SER A 20 -6.96 11.51 -17.76
CA SER A 20 -7.36 10.41 -18.66
C SER A 20 -7.43 9.07 -17.94
N LYS A 21 -8.13 8.10 -18.53
CA LYS A 21 -8.18 6.72 -18.01
C LYS A 21 -6.79 6.06 -17.94
N ALA A 22 -5.91 6.37 -18.90
CA ALA A 22 -4.55 5.83 -18.91
C ALA A 22 -3.72 6.35 -17.73
N ASP A 23 -3.86 7.64 -17.41
CA ASP A 23 -3.19 8.27 -16.26
C ASP A 23 -3.72 7.73 -14.92
N PHE A 24 -5.03 7.55 -14.81
CA PHE A 24 -5.65 6.88 -13.66
C PHE A 24 -5.06 5.48 -13.44
N ILE A 25 -5.03 4.65 -14.49
CA ILE A 25 -4.51 3.28 -14.41
C ILE A 25 -3.02 3.28 -14.06
N ALA A 26 -2.23 4.18 -14.64
CA ALA A 26 -0.81 4.29 -14.33
C ALA A 26 -0.56 4.61 -12.85
N LYS A 27 -1.30 5.59 -12.28
CA LYS A 27 -1.18 5.96 -10.87
C LYS A 27 -1.62 4.83 -9.93
N MET A 28 -2.72 4.14 -10.25
CA MET A 28 -3.16 2.95 -9.50
C MET A 28 -2.11 1.83 -9.55
N TYR A 29 -1.44 1.64 -10.69
CA TYR A 29 -0.43 0.60 -10.84
C TYR A 29 0.84 0.90 -10.02
N ILE A 30 1.21 2.18 -9.89
CA ILE A 30 2.31 2.61 -9.02
C ILE A 30 1.93 2.38 -7.54
N ALA A 31 0.74 2.81 -7.13
CA ALA A 31 0.23 2.59 -5.78
C ALA A 31 0.22 1.10 -5.40
N LEU A 32 -0.21 0.22 -6.33
CA LEU A 32 -0.21 -1.23 -6.14
C LEU A 32 1.20 -1.81 -5.95
N LYS A 33 2.19 -1.34 -6.72
CA LYS A 33 3.58 -1.80 -6.57
C LYS A 33 4.16 -1.41 -5.21
N GLU A 34 3.95 -0.16 -4.78
CA GLU A 34 4.42 0.34 -3.48
C GLU A 34 3.75 -0.41 -2.30
N ALA A 35 2.47 -0.77 -2.45
CA ALA A 35 1.74 -1.58 -1.49
C ALA A 35 2.32 -3.01 -1.41
N ALA A 36 2.57 -3.64 -2.57
CA ALA A 36 3.14 -4.99 -2.64
C ALA A 36 4.57 -5.05 -2.06
N GLU A 37 5.39 -4.03 -2.33
CA GLU A 37 6.73 -3.92 -1.72
C GLU A 37 6.61 -3.77 -0.20
N THR A 38 5.71 -2.90 0.28
CA THR A 38 5.47 -2.72 1.71
C THR A 38 5.00 -4.02 2.38
N GLU A 39 4.10 -4.77 1.76
CA GLU A 39 3.64 -6.07 2.26
C GLU A 39 4.78 -7.09 2.36
N CYS A 40 5.64 -7.16 1.34
CA CYS A 40 6.82 -8.03 1.36
C CYS A 40 7.76 -7.69 2.53
N TRP A 41 8.01 -6.40 2.78
CA TRP A 41 8.79 -5.95 3.94
C TRP A 41 8.14 -6.33 5.28
N ILE A 42 6.81 -6.21 5.41
CA ILE A 42 6.08 -6.65 6.62
C ILE A 42 6.29 -8.15 6.85
N ILE A 43 6.11 -8.97 5.81
CA ILE A 43 6.31 -10.42 5.87
C ILE A 43 7.76 -10.76 6.28
N LEU A 44 8.75 -10.04 5.76
CA LEU A 44 10.15 -10.24 6.13
C LEU A 44 10.42 -9.87 7.59
N LEU A 45 9.84 -8.78 8.08
CA LEU A 45 9.97 -8.33 9.47
C LEU A 45 9.27 -9.29 10.45
N GLU A 46 8.12 -9.85 10.06
CA GLU A 46 7.43 -10.89 10.82
C GLU A 46 8.27 -12.17 10.89
N LYS A 47 8.79 -12.64 9.74
CA LYS A 47 9.63 -13.84 9.68
C LYS A 47 10.94 -13.72 10.45
N SER A 48 11.49 -12.52 10.56
CA SER A 48 12.71 -12.26 11.33
C SER A 48 12.45 -12.02 12.82
N GLY A 49 11.19 -12.07 13.26
CA GLY A 49 10.81 -11.91 14.67
C GLY A 49 10.94 -10.47 15.19
N TYR A 50 11.09 -9.49 14.30
CA TYR A 50 11.21 -8.07 14.68
C TYR A 50 9.86 -7.43 14.98
N ILE A 51 8.77 -7.96 14.41
CA ILE A 51 7.40 -7.50 14.67
C ILE A 51 6.49 -8.70 14.96
N GLU A 52 5.77 -8.65 16.08
CA GLU A 52 4.61 -9.53 16.30
C GLU A 52 3.38 -8.83 15.74
N VAL A 53 2.98 -9.23 14.54
CA VAL A 53 1.76 -8.72 13.93
C VAL A 53 0.59 -9.35 14.66
N ASN A 54 -0.04 -8.61 15.58
CA ASN A 54 -1.32 -9.01 16.17
C ASN A 54 -2.33 -9.22 15.04
N LYS A 55 -2.58 -10.49 14.69
CA LYS A 55 -3.41 -10.94 13.55
C LYS A 55 -4.84 -10.41 13.55
N CYS A 56 -5.33 -9.85 14.66
CA CYS A 56 -6.73 -9.46 14.83
C CYS A 56 -7.18 -8.27 13.98
N ASP A 57 -6.30 -7.33 13.60
CA ASP A 57 -6.78 -6.05 13.02
C ASP A 57 -6.60 -5.91 11.51
N ILE A 58 -5.75 -6.73 10.87
CA ILE A 58 -5.42 -6.57 9.45
C ILE A 58 -6.51 -7.18 8.54
N LYS A 59 -7.17 -8.26 8.98
CA LYS A 59 -8.20 -8.93 8.19
C LYS A 59 -9.53 -8.15 8.10
N ASN A 60 -9.76 -7.18 8.99
CA ASN A 60 -11.03 -6.46 9.09
C ASN A 60 -10.99 -5.04 8.49
N LYS A 61 -9.89 -4.65 7.81
CA LYS A 61 -9.78 -3.30 7.21
C LYS A 61 -9.56 -3.28 5.70
N CYS A 62 -9.51 -4.45 5.07
CA CYS A 62 -9.46 -4.58 3.61
C CYS A 62 -10.57 -5.53 3.15
N LEU A 63 -11.82 -5.03 3.19
CA LEU A 63 -12.92 -5.31 2.26
C LEU A 63 -14.07 -4.32 2.58
#